data_AF-A0A8J6Z6V8-F1
#
_entry.id   AF-A0A8J6Z6V8-F1
#
_cell.length_a   1.000
_cell.length_b   1.000
_cell.length_c   1.000
_cell.angle_alpha   90.00
_cell.angle_beta   90.00
_cell.angle_gamma   90.00
#
_symmetry.space_group_name_H-M   'P 1'
#
loop_
_entity.id
_entity.type
_entity.pdbx_description
1 polymer ?
#
loop_
_entity_poly.entity_id
_entity_poly.type
_entity_poly.pdbx_seq_one_letter_code
_entity_poly.pdbx_strand_id
1 'polypeptide(L)'
;MMMILQLADLILSVVFFIMIVHIIMSWLINFNVLNLGQPLVYQIWDGLNRLLDPLYRPVRRILPDTGALDLAPLVVFIGIIALRDILIPGIARSVAM
;
A
#
# COMPACT_ATOMS: atom_id res chain seq x y z
N MET A 1 -9.10 14.35 -20.46
CA MET A 1 -9.39 13.95 -19.07
C MET A 1 -9.19 12.45 -18.84
N MET A 2 -9.82 11.58 -19.64
CA MET A 2 -9.78 10.12 -19.44
C MET A 2 -8.38 9.49 -19.38
N MET A 3 -7.44 9.95 -20.21
CA MET A 3 -6.06 9.43 -20.21
C MET A 3 -5.34 9.67 -18.86
N ILE A 4 -5.60 10.82 -18.22
CA ILE A 4 -4.99 11.14 -16.91
C ILE A 4 -5.54 10.20 -15.84
N LEU A 5 -6.85 9.93 -15.87
CA LEU A 5 -7.49 8.99 -14.94
C LEU A 5 -6.97 7.56 -15.11
N GLN A 6 -6.77 7.12 -16.36
CA GLN A 6 -6.18 5.80 -16.65
C GLN A 6 -4.72 5.70 -16.19
N LEU A 7 -3.93 6.76 -16.38
CA LEU A 7 -2.55 6.78 -15.89
C LEU A 7 -2.50 6.73 -14.35
N ALA A 8 -3.39 7.46 -13.68
CA ALA A 8 -3.52 7.41 -12.23
C ALA A 8 -3.93 6.01 -11.74
N ASP A 9 -4.89 5.37 -12.42
CA ASP A 9 -5.32 3.99 -12.13
C ASP A 9 -4.17 2.98 -12.28
N LEU A 10 -3.35 3.12 -13.33
CA LEU A 10 -2.15 2.30 -13.52
C LEU A 10 -1.18 2.45 -12.35
N ILE A 11 -0.87 3.68 -11.94
CA ILE A 11 0.05 3.94 -10.82
C ILE A 11 -0.53 3.36 -9.53
N LEU A 12 -1.80 3.59 -9.23
CA LEU A 12 -2.46 3.02 -8.05
C LEU A 12 -2.47 1.49 -8.08
N SER A 13 -2.65 0.88 -9.25
CA SER A 13 -2.58 -0.59 -9.42
C SER A 13 -1.19 -1.15 -9.10
N VAL A 14 -0.12 -0.43 -9.50
CA VAL A 14 1.25 -0.81 -9.16
C VAL A 14 1.49 -0.70 -7.65
N VAL A 15 1.08 0.42 -7.03
CA VAL A 15 1.22 0.61 -5.58
C VAL A 15 0.41 -0.44 -4.82
N PHE A 16 -0.82 -0.74 -5.26
CA PHE A 16 -1.67 -1.79 -4.69
C PHE A 16 -0.95 -3.14 -4.67
N PHE A 17 -0.32 -3.54 -5.77
CA PHE A 17 0.41 -4.80 -5.84
C PHE A 17 1.63 -4.82 -4.91
N ILE A 18 2.41 -3.73 -4.86
CA ILE A 18 3.55 -3.59 -3.94
C ILE A 18 3.09 -3.70 -2.49
N MET A 19 1.96 -3.10 -2.14
CA MET A 19 1.38 -3.19 -0.81
C MET A 19 0.92 -4.59 -0.46
N ILE A 20 0.32 -5.33 -1.40
CA ILE A 20 0.00 -6.75 -1.21
C ILE A 20 1.26 -7.54 -0.85
N VAL A 21 2.35 -7.36 -1.60
CA VAL A 21 3.63 -8.03 -1.32
C VAL A 21 4.15 -7.65 0.07
N HIS A 22 4.08 -6.37 0.45
CA HIS A 22 4.50 -5.90 1.77
C HIS A 22 3.67 -6.51 2.91
N ILE A 23 2.34 -6.56 2.77
CA ILE A 23 1.44 -7.15 3.77
C ILE A 23 1.70 -8.65 3.93
N ILE A 24 1.84 -9.37 2.82
CA ILE A 24 2.17 -10.81 2.84
C ILE A 24 3.53 -11.02 3.51
N MET A 25 4.56 -10.28 3.11
CA MET A 25 5.90 -10.34 3.73
C MET A 25 5.82 -10.07 5.24
N SER A 26 5.02 -9.07 5.65
CA SER A 26 4.81 -8.74 7.06
C SER A 26 4.26 -9.93 7.85
N TRP A 27 3.25 -10.64 7.33
CA TRP A 27 2.73 -11.84 7.98
C TRP A 27 3.73 -12.99 7.97
N LEU A 28 4.43 -13.22 6.86
CA LEU A 28 5.43 -14.28 6.79
C LEU A 28 6.58 -14.06 7.79
N ILE A 29 7.01 -12.82 7.99
CA ILE A 29 8.02 -12.48 9.01
C ILE A 29 7.44 -12.63 10.42
N ASN A 30 6.23 -12.10 10.67
CA ASN A 30 5.61 -12.15 12.00
C ASN A 30 5.34 -13.59 12.48
N PHE A 31 4.90 -14.46 11.58
CA PHE A 31 4.69 -15.89 11.85
C PHE A 31 5.98 -16.72 11.79
N ASN A 32 7.16 -16.09 11.75
CA ASN A 32 8.48 -16.74 11.68
C ASN A 32 8.65 -17.70 10.48
N VAL A 33 7.89 -17.51 9.40
CA VAL A 33 8.05 -18.25 8.14
C VAL A 33 9.26 -17.74 7.37
N LEU A 34 9.48 -16.41 7.38
CA LEU A 34 10.66 -15.77 6.82
C LEU A 34 11.54 -15.19 7.92
N ASN A 35 12.86 -15.39 7.77
CA ASN A 35 13.84 -14.93 8.74
C ASN A 35 14.59 -13.69 8.22
N LEU A 36 14.48 -12.57 8.93
CA LEU A 36 15.19 -11.32 8.61
C LEU A 36 16.72 -11.42 8.76
N GLY A 37 17.24 -12.48 9.38
CA GLY A 37 18.68 -12.77 9.38
C GLY A 37 19.22 -13.19 8.00
N GLN A 38 18.35 -13.59 7.07
CA GLN A 38 18.75 -13.90 5.69
C GLN A 38 18.91 -12.59 4.89
N PRO A 39 20.09 -12.31 4.29
CA PRO A 39 20.37 -11.03 3.63
C PRO A 39 19.35 -10.66 2.54
N LEU A 40 18.88 -11.64 1.77
CA LEU A 40 17.89 -11.42 0.71
C LEU A 40 16.53 -10.96 1.27
N VAL A 41 16.04 -11.64 2.32
CA VAL A 41 14.76 -11.31 2.96
C VAL A 41 14.83 -9.91 3.56
N TYR A 42 15.93 -9.60 4.26
CA TYR A 42 16.18 -8.26 4.80
C TYR A 42 16.18 -7.18 3.72
N GLN A 43 16.90 -7.39 2.62
CA GLN A 43 16.98 -6.41 1.52
C GLN A 43 15.62 -6.15 0.88
N ILE A 44 14.82 -7.19 0.64
CA ILE A 44 13.47 -7.04 0.11
C ILE A 44 12.59 -6.31 1.13
N TRP A 45 12.65 -6.69 2.40
CA TRP A 45 11.86 -6.07 3.46
C TRP A 45 12.20 -4.59 3.65
N ASP A 46 13.49 -4.24 3.72
CA ASP A 46 13.95 -2.85 3.83
C ASP A 46 13.57 -2.05 2.57
N GLY A 47 13.74 -2.63 1.38
CA GLY A 47 13.34 -2.02 0.11
C GLY A 47 11.85 -1.69 0.06
N LEU A 48 10.98 -2.64 0.43
CA LEU A 48 9.53 -2.43 0.49
C LEU A 48 9.17 -1.35 1.53
N ASN A 49 9.77 -1.39 2.72
CA ASN A 49 9.50 -0.39 3.75
C ASN A 49 9.91 1.00 3.31
N ARG A 50 11.10 1.18 2.72
CA ARG A 50 11.56 2.49 2.22
C ARG A 50 10.68 3.03 1.11
N LEU A 51 10.20 2.15 0.24
CA LEU A 51 9.33 2.54 -0.87
C LEU A 51 7.95 2.98 -0.38
N LEU A 52 7.41 2.33 0.66
CA LEU A 52 6.06 2.59 1.17
C LEU A 52 6.02 3.56 2.36
N ASP A 53 7.14 3.82 3.04
CA ASP A 53 7.19 4.73 4.19
C ASP A 53 6.63 6.14 3.89
N PRO A 54 6.87 6.76 2.71
CA PRO A 54 6.24 8.03 2.37
C PRO A 54 4.71 8.01 2.39
N LEU A 55 4.10 6.85 2.09
CA LEU A 55 2.65 6.66 2.15
C LEU A 55 2.18 6.32 3.57
N TYR A 56 2.95 5.50 4.30
CA TYR A 56 2.56 5.00 5.62
C TYR A 56 2.79 6.03 6.73
N ARG A 57 3.90 6.77 6.68
CA ARG A 57 4.33 7.71 7.73
C ARG A 57 3.31 8.81 8.01
N PRO A 58 2.66 9.45 7.02
CA PRO A 58 1.59 10.41 7.29
C PRO A 58 0.40 9.76 8.02
N VAL A 59 0.03 8.54 7.65
CA VAL A 59 -1.09 7.82 8.26
C VAL A 59 -0.77 7.40 9.69
N ARG A 60 0.45 6.91 9.96
CA ARG A 60 0.91 6.58 11.32
C ARG A 60 0.84 7.77 12.28
N ARG A 61 0.99 9.01 11.79
CA ARG A 61 0.89 10.23 12.62
C ARG A 61 -0.54 10.58 13.02
N ILE A 62 -1.53 10.07 12.29
CA ILE A 62 -2.95 10.36 12.52
C ILE A 62 -3.61 9.23 13.32
N LEU A 63 -3.10 8.01 13.18
CA LEU A 63 -3.59 6.87 13.95
C LEU A 63 -3.23 7.00 15.43
N PRO A 64 -4.11 6.56 16.34
CA PRO A 64 -3.77 6.42 17.76
C PRO A 64 -2.65 5.39 17.93
N ASP A 65 -1.98 5.38 19.08
CA ASP A 65 -0.95 4.38 19.37
C ASP A 65 -1.54 2.97 19.35
N THR A 66 -1.25 2.21 18.29
CA THR A 66 -1.74 0.84 18.06
C THR A 66 -0.90 -0.24 18.74
N GLY A 67 0.01 0.17 19.64
CA GLY A 67 0.89 -0.74 20.38
C GLY A 67 1.85 -1.48 19.45
N ALA A 68 1.86 -2.81 19.53
CA ALA A 68 2.78 -3.67 18.76
C ALA A 68 2.39 -3.88 17.29
N LEU A 69 1.18 -3.48 16.88
CA LEU A 69 0.66 -3.72 15.55
C LEU A 69 0.68 -2.42 14.73
N ASP A 70 1.38 -2.40 13.61
CA ASP A 70 1.32 -1.27 12.68
C ASP A 70 0.07 -1.40 11.78
N LEU A 71 -0.94 -0.58 12.04
CA LEU A 71 -2.18 -0.56 11.25
C LEU A 71 -2.09 0.35 10.01
N ALA A 72 -1.04 1.17 9.86
CA ALA A 72 -0.94 2.10 8.75
C ALA A 72 -0.95 1.42 7.37
N PRO A 73 -0.28 0.27 7.13
CA PRO A 73 -0.37 -0.43 5.85
C PRO A 73 -1.82 -0.77 5.48
N LEU A 74 -2.62 -1.25 6.43
CA LEU A 74 -4.02 -1.62 6.18
C LEU A 74 -4.87 -0.39 5.84
N VAL A 75 -4.70 0.70 6.58
CA VAL A 75 -5.44 1.95 6.35
C VAL A 75 -5.10 2.54 4.98
N VAL A 76 -3.81 2.57 4.61
CA VAL A 76 -3.38 3.04 3.29
C VAL A 76 -3.90 2.11 2.20
N PHE A 77 -3.93 0.80 2.44
CA PHE A 77 -4.43 -0.18 1.48
C PHE A 77 -5.90 0.06 1.14
N ILE A 78 -6.73 0.28 2.17
CA ILE A 78 -8.15 0.62 2.00
C ILE A 78 -8.30 1.95 1.25
N GLY A 79 -7.46 2.94 1.57
CA GLY A 79 -7.44 4.22 0.85
C GLY A 79 -7.16 4.06 -0.65
N ILE A 80 -6.19 3.21 -1.01
CA ILE A 80 -5.88 2.92 -2.42
C ILE A 80 -7.04 2.21 -3.11
N ILE A 81 -7.66 1.22 -2.47
CA ILE A 81 -8.84 0.52 -3.02
C ILE A 81 -9.97 1.53 -3.27
N ALA A 82 -10.25 2.41 -2.31
CA ALA A 82 -11.29 3.43 -2.47
C ALA A 82 -10.98 4.38 -3.64
N LEU A 83 -9.73 4.83 -3.77
CA LEU A 83 -9.32 5.70 -4.88
C LEU A 83 -9.46 5.00 -6.24
N ARG A 84 -8.97 3.77 -6.34
CA ARG A 84 -8.87 3.00 -7.58
C ARG A 84 -10.22 2.44 -8.03
N ASP A 85 -10.95 1.80 -7.13
CA ASP A 85 -12.11 0.98 -7.51
C ASP A 85 -13.44 1.75 -7.36
N ILE A 86 -13.45 2.85 -6.62
CA ILE A 86 -14.65 3.67 -6.37
C ILE A 86 -14.52 5.04 -7.03
N LEU A 87 -13.51 5.84 -6.64
CA LEU A 87 -13.42 7.24 -7.05
C LEU A 87 -13.08 7.40 -8.54
N ILE A 88 -12.02 6.76 -9.04
CA ILE A 88 -11.62 6.89 -10.45
C ILE A 88 -12.75 6.48 -11.41
N PRO A 89 -13.38 5.30 -11.27
CA PRO A 89 -14.49 4.90 -12.12
C PRO A 89 -15.72 5.79 -11.96
N GLY A 90 -15.95 6.34 -10.76
CA GLY A 90 -17.01 7.32 -10.51
C GLY A 90 -16.81 8.61 -11.31
N ILE A 91 -15.61 9.19 -11.23
CA ILE A 91 -15.25 10.43 -11.93
C ILE A 91 -15.22 10.21 -13.45
N ALA A 92 -14.69 9.07 -13.90
CA ALA A 92 -14.66 8.70 -15.30
C ALA A 92 -16.07 8.64 -15.91
N ARG A 93 -17.03 8.05 -15.18
CA ARG A 93 -18.44 8.00 -15.59
C ARG A 93 -19.09 9.39 -15.61
N SER A 94 -18.83 10.23 -14.61
CA SER A 94 -19.42 11.58 -14.55
C SER A 94 -18.91 12.52 -15.64
N VAL A 95 -17.70 12.32 -16.15
CA VAL A 95 -17.10 13.13 -17.22
C VAL A 95 -17.49 12.61 -18.62
N ALA A 96 -17.90 11.35 -18.73
CA ALA A 96 -18.31 10.74 -19.99
C ALA A 96 -19.80 10.98 -20.34
N MET A 97 -20.59 11.47 -19.38
CA MET A 97 -21.97 11.96 -19.58
C MET A 97 -21.96 13.42 -19.99
#